data_AF-A0A1J4TAM9-F1
#
_entry.id   AF-A0A1J4TAM9-F1
#
_cell.length_a   1.000
_cell.length_b   1.000
_cell.length_c   1.000
_cell.angle_alpha   90.00
_cell.angle_beta   90.00
_cell.angle_gamma   90.00
#
_symmetry.space_group_name_H-M   'P 1'
#
loop_
_entity.id
_entity.type
_entity.pdbx_description
1 polymer ?
#
loop_
_entity_poly.entity_id
_entity_poly.type
_entity_poly.pdbx_seq_one_letter_code
_entity_poly.pdbx_strand_id
1 'polypeptide(L)'
;GFKKDDPGTIPKSSFNEKLVFCPVSTKRGTVHMRRFVLVLTLMLFLLGPSLSRAAGLDADADGLSDLLEAKFKTDIVNPDSDSDGYPDGLEVNNGYDPLQGRGIKLKKRIEINVKTQKLQYFLGNVSMGEYVISTGKKSTPTPKGSFVVKNKLPRPKSQAYGLWMPYWLGLSAAGIGIHELPEWGKGKKESAADLGKAVSHGCIRLGVGPAKKLYDWAEVGTEVKVY
;
A
#
# COMPACT_ATOMS: atom_id res chain seq x y z
N GLY A 1 -49.29 -17.89 47.01
CA GLY A 1 -49.93 -18.67 45.94
C GLY A 1 -49.65 -18.03 44.60
N PHE A 2 -49.62 -18.82 43.53
CA PHE A 2 -49.66 -18.37 42.14
C PHE A 2 -50.45 -19.42 41.37
N LYS A 3 -51.60 -19.04 40.81
CA LYS A 3 -52.36 -19.89 39.88
C LYS A 3 -51.80 -19.72 38.46
N LYS A 4 -51.86 -20.78 37.68
CA LYS A 4 -52.29 -20.72 36.27
C LYS A 4 -52.86 -22.08 35.89
N ASP A 5 -53.99 -22.04 35.19
CA ASP A 5 -54.86 -23.18 34.96
C ASP A 5 -54.65 -23.76 33.54
N ASP A 6 -54.84 -25.08 33.42
CA ASP A 6 -55.01 -25.88 32.17
C ASP A 6 -56.40 -25.57 31.52
N PRO A 7 -56.91 -26.21 30.42
CA PRO A 7 -56.42 -27.34 29.60
C PRO A 7 -56.59 -27.17 28.05
N GLY A 8 -56.36 -28.22 27.23
CA GLY A 8 -57.09 -28.42 25.94
C GLY A 8 -56.37 -29.08 24.74
N THR A 9 -57.05 -29.97 23.98
CA THR A 9 -56.50 -30.81 22.88
C THR A 9 -57.60 -31.22 21.86
N ILE A 10 -57.39 -31.91 20.70
CA ILE A 10 -56.28 -32.79 20.26
C ILE A 10 -55.78 -32.66 18.79
N PRO A 11 -56.54 -32.99 17.71
CA PRO A 11 -56.02 -34.01 16.79
C PRO A 11 -55.69 -33.63 15.32
N LYS A 12 -54.50 -34.07 14.89
CA LYS A 12 -54.16 -34.79 13.63
C LYS A 12 -54.58 -34.24 12.23
N SER A 13 -53.56 -34.05 11.39
CA SER A 13 -53.49 -34.48 9.95
C SER A 13 -52.00 -34.57 9.55
N SER A 14 -51.46 -35.73 9.12
CA SER A 14 -51.31 -36.22 7.73
C SER A 14 -50.80 -35.14 6.73
N PHE A 15 -49.70 -35.32 5.99
CA PHE A 15 -49.36 -36.47 5.12
C PHE A 15 -47.84 -36.77 5.00
N ASN A 16 -47.48 -37.83 4.29
CA ASN A 16 -46.14 -38.44 4.17
C ASN A 16 -45.73 -38.65 2.69
N GLU A 17 -44.57 -39.26 2.44
CA GLU A 17 -43.98 -39.71 1.15
C GLU A 17 -43.24 -38.63 0.33
N LYS A 18 -41.99 -38.77 -0.15
CA LYS A 18 -41.12 -39.86 -0.68
C LYS A 18 -41.24 -40.17 -2.19
N LEU A 19 -40.20 -39.73 -2.92
CA LEU A 19 -39.45 -40.43 -3.98
C LEU A 19 -40.19 -41.39 -4.94
N VAL A 20 -40.24 -41.05 -6.24
CA VAL A 20 -40.15 -42.02 -7.36
C VAL A 20 -39.37 -41.43 -8.54
N PHE A 21 -38.52 -42.24 -9.18
CA PHE A 21 -37.76 -41.95 -10.41
C PHE A 21 -38.61 -42.15 -11.68
N CYS A 22 -38.24 -41.50 -12.79
CA CYS A 22 -38.80 -41.80 -14.12
C CYS A 22 -37.67 -42.17 -15.12
N PRO A 23 -37.75 -43.30 -15.86
CA PRO A 23 -36.73 -43.73 -16.82
C PRO A 23 -37.13 -43.43 -18.29
N VAL A 24 -36.18 -43.49 -19.24
CA VAL A 24 -36.41 -43.88 -20.65
C VAL A 24 -35.07 -44.18 -21.36
N SER A 25 -35.10 -45.06 -22.37
CA SER A 25 -33.95 -45.50 -23.19
C SER A 25 -34.48 -45.96 -24.58
N THR A 26 -33.72 -46.24 -25.64
CA THR A 26 -32.30 -46.60 -25.83
C THR A 26 -31.87 -46.29 -27.28
N LYS A 27 -30.57 -46.06 -27.57
CA LYS A 27 -29.98 -46.49 -28.87
C LYS A 27 -28.44 -46.54 -28.89
N ARG A 28 -27.89 -47.58 -29.53
CA ARG A 28 -26.45 -47.78 -29.80
C ARG A 28 -26.11 -47.30 -31.20
N GLY A 29 -24.91 -46.75 -31.37
CA GLY A 29 -24.32 -46.47 -32.69
C GLY A 29 -22.80 -46.70 -32.63
N THR A 30 -22.32 -47.74 -33.29
CA THR A 30 -20.89 -48.05 -33.41
C THR A 30 -20.24 -47.18 -34.48
N VAL A 31 -19.18 -46.44 -34.14
CA VAL A 31 -18.34 -45.74 -35.12
C VAL A 31 -16.92 -46.30 -35.05
N HIS A 32 -16.36 -46.59 -36.24
CA HIS A 32 -15.06 -47.25 -36.37
C HIS A 32 -13.88 -46.35 -36.03
N MET A 33 -12.86 -46.95 -35.44
CA MET A 33 -11.57 -46.33 -35.13
C MET A 33 -10.73 -46.15 -36.40
N ARG A 34 -10.39 -44.91 -36.77
CA ARG A 34 -9.27 -44.60 -37.69
C ARG A 34 -8.41 -43.47 -37.13
N ARG A 35 -7.12 -43.74 -36.99
CA ARG A 35 -6.09 -42.84 -36.45
C ARG A 35 -5.72 -41.79 -37.50
N PHE A 36 -5.61 -40.52 -37.10
CA PHE A 36 -4.69 -39.55 -37.73
C PHE A 36 -4.10 -38.58 -36.68
N VAL A 37 -2.86 -38.91 -36.30
CA VAL A 37 -1.70 -38.09 -35.88
C VAL A 37 -1.90 -36.66 -35.33
N LEU A 38 -1.21 -36.41 -34.20
CA LEU A 38 -0.98 -35.10 -33.57
C LEU A 38 -0.46 -34.02 -34.54
N VAL A 39 -1.01 -32.80 -34.49
CA VAL A 39 -0.21 -31.56 -34.69
C VAL A 39 -0.72 -30.44 -33.76
N LEU A 40 0.15 -30.03 -32.82
CA LEU A 40 0.30 -28.69 -32.24
C LEU A 40 -0.88 -27.99 -31.52
N THR A 41 -1.26 -28.49 -30.34
CA THR A 41 -1.84 -27.66 -29.28
C THR A 41 -0.77 -26.85 -28.52
N LEU A 42 -0.12 -25.86 -29.16
CA LEU A 42 0.64 -24.83 -28.43
C LEU A 42 0.98 -23.58 -29.28
N MET A 43 0.06 -22.62 -29.38
CA MET A 43 0.43 -21.21 -29.59
C MET A 43 -0.66 -20.25 -29.08
N LEU A 44 -1.07 -20.45 -27.83
CA LEU A 44 -1.82 -19.46 -27.06
C LEU A 44 -0.86 -18.86 -26.03
N PHE A 45 -0.68 -17.54 -26.04
CA PHE A 45 0.10 -16.73 -25.09
C PHE A 45 1.62 -16.99 -25.01
N LEU A 46 2.39 -16.34 -25.89
CA LEU A 46 3.82 -16.01 -25.64
C LEU A 46 4.17 -14.52 -25.87
N LEU A 47 3.16 -13.65 -25.88
CA LEU A 47 3.30 -12.19 -25.74
C LEU A 47 2.38 -11.69 -24.63
N GLY A 48 2.55 -12.26 -23.43
CA GLY A 48 2.06 -11.59 -22.22
C GLY A 48 2.84 -10.28 -22.04
N PRO A 49 2.20 -9.15 -21.69
CA PRO A 49 2.91 -7.89 -21.52
C PRO A 49 3.86 -7.99 -20.33
N SER A 50 5.16 -8.10 -20.60
CA SER A 50 6.25 -8.17 -19.61
C SER A 50 6.55 -6.82 -18.95
N LEU A 51 5.51 -6.04 -18.63
CA LEU A 51 5.58 -4.71 -18.02
C LEU A 51 5.66 -4.73 -16.48
N SER A 52 6.06 -5.86 -15.89
CA SER A 52 6.08 -6.04 -14.43
C SER A 52 7.34 -6.73 -13.87
N ARG A 53 8.47 -6.69 -14.60
CA ARG A 53 9.78 -7.18 -14.12
C ARG A 53 10.83 -6.08 -13.91
N ALA A 54 10.76 -4.97 -14.65
CA ALA A 54 11.72 -3.86 -14.54
C ALA A 54 11.66 -3.03 -13.23
N ALA A 55 10.70 -3.29 -12.34
CA ALA A 55 10.57 -2.60 -11.04
C ALA A 55 11.27 -3.34 -9.88
N GLY A 56 11.97 -4.43 -10.19
CA GLY A 56 12.70 -5.28 -9.25
C GLY A 56 13.68 -6.20 -9.98
N LEU A 57 14.31 -5.66 -11.02
CA LEU A 57 15.65 -6.11 -11.39
C LEU A 57 16.62 -5.42 -10.44
N ASP A 58 17.68 -6.16 -10.12
CA ASP A 58 18.77 -5.88 -9.19
C ASP A 58 19.87 -6.82 -9.70
N ALA A 59 20.72 -6.31 -10.59
CA ALA A 59 21.48 -7.13 -11.55
C ALA A 59 22.82 -7.63 -11.00
N ASP A 60 23.39 -6.95 -10.01
CA ASP A 60 24.52 -7.41 -9.20
C ASP A 60 24.12 -7.99 -7.82
N ALA A 61 22.84 -7.88 -7.45
CA ALA A 61 22.22 -8.43 -6.24
C ALA A 61 22.65 -7.72 -4.93
N ASP A 62 22.96 -6.43 -5.00
CA ASP A 62 23.42 -5.61 -3.87
C ASP A 62 22.25 -5.07 -2.99
N GLY A 63 21.03 -5.06 -3.53
CA GLY A 63 19.82 -4.55 -2.88
C GLY A 63 19.32 -3.19 -3.38
N LEU A 64 19.99 -2.59 -4.37
CA LEU A 64 19.53 -1.44 -5.15
C LEU A 64 19.00 -1.94 -6.50
N SER A 65 17.74 -1.62 -6.83
CA SER A 65 17.19 -2.02 -8.13
C SER A 65 17.80 -1.20 -9.28
N ASP A 66 17.97 -1.77 -10.48
CA ASP A 66 18.46 -1.11 -11.71
C ASP A 66 17.84 0.30 -11.94
N LEU A 67 16.55 0.46 -11.59
CA LEU A 67 15.80 1.71 -11.74
C LEU A 67 16.20 2.80 -10.72
N LEU A 68 16.61 2.41 -9.52
CA LEU A 68 17.17 3.32 -8.52
C LEU A 68 18.62 3.62 -8.84
N GLU A 69 19.39 2.61 -9.23
CA GLU A 69 20.77 2.78 -9.69
C GLU A 69 20.89 3.81 -10.80
N ALA A 70 20.10 3.67 -11.87
CA ALA A 70 20.04 4.64 -12.96
C ALA A 70 19.62 6.07 -12.52
N LYS A 71 18.99 6.24 -11.36
CA LYS A 71 18.67 7.56 -10.77
C LYS A 71 19.81 8.10 -9.89
N PHE A 72 20.48 7.25 -9.11
CA PHE A 72 21.66 7.62 -8.33
C PHE A 72 22.90 7.81 -9.22
N LYS A 73 22.91 7.18 -10.40
CA LYS A 73 23.99 7.08 -11.39
C LYS A 73 25.12 6.14 -11.00
N THR A 74 24.78 5.08 -10.27
CA THR A 74 25.63 3.91 -10.01
C THR A 74 25.68 2.98 -11.23
N ASP A 75 26.56 1.98 -11.21
CA ASP A 75 26.74 1.01 -12.29
C ASP A 75 26.01 -0.31 -12.01
N ILE A 76 24.98 -0.58 -12.83
CA ILE A 76 23.99 -1.68 -12.72
C ILE A 76 24.60 -3.10 -12.65
N VAL A 77 25.90 -3.25 -12.87
CA VAL A 77 26.60 -4.54 -12.81
C VAL A 77 27.79 -4.55 -11.84
N ASN A 78 27.90 -3.54 -10.97
CA ASN A 78 28.98 -3.40 -10.01
C ASN A 78 28.43 -2.92 -8.65
N PRO A 79 28.39 -3.80 -7.63
CA PRO A 79 27.64 -3.57 -6.39
C PRO A 79 28.25 -2.50 -5.46
N ASP A 80 29.35 -1.86 -5.84
CA ASP A 80 30.11 -0.86 -5.06
C ASP A 80 30.71 0.14 -6.07
N SER A 81 29.92 1.16 -6.43
CA SER A 81 30.20 2.04 -7.58
C SER A 81 31.38 2.98 -7.39
N ASP A 82 31.72 3.34 -6.15
CA ASP A 82 32.90 4.16 -5.85
C ASP A 82 34.08 3.38 -5.23
N SER A 83 33.90 2.08 -5.02
CA SER A 83 34.92 1.13 -4.53
C SER A 83 35.43 1.44 -3.12
N ASP A 84 34.59 2.01 -2.25
CA ASP A 84 34.94 2.26 -0.85
C ASP A 84 34.79 1.00 0.05
N GLY A 85 34.09 -0.03 -0.40
CA GLY A 85 33.83 -1.27 0.35
C GLY A 85 32.43 -1.37 0.99
N TYR A 86 31.52 -0.43 0.73
CA TYR A 86 30.09 -0.56 1.04
C TYR A 86 29.25 -0.72 -0.23
N PRO A 87 28.27 -1.64 -0.26
CA PRO A 87 27.41 -1.74 -1.43
C PRO A 87 26.46 -0.54 -1.60
N ASP A 88 26.24 -0.11 -2.84
CA ASP A 88 25.42 1.05 -3.20
C ASP A 88 24.01 1.01 -2.58
N GLY A 89 23.38 -0.17 -2.60
CA GLY A 89 22.11 -0.49 -1.97
C GLY A 89 22.15 -0.46 -0.46
N LEU A 90 23.26 -0.86 0.17
CA LEU A 90 23.43 -0.69 1.62
C LEU A 90 23.52 0.80 1.98
N GLU A 91 24.26 1.58 1.20
CA GLU A 91 24.44 3.01 1.40
C GLU A 91 23.13 3.79 1.22
N VAL A 92 22.45 3.61 0.09
CA VAL A 92 21.16 4.26 -0.21
C VAL A 92 20.10 3.92 0.83
N ASN A 93 20.04 2.66 1.29
CA ASN A 93 19.10 2.25 2.35
C ASN A 93 19.39 2.91 3.71
N ASN A 94 20.66 3.17 4.03
CA ASN A 94 21.06 3.90 5.24
C ASN A 94 21.09 5.44 5.06
N GLY A 95 20.96 5.91 3.83
CA GLY A 95 20.88 7.34 3.48
C GLY A 95 22.22 7.99 3.15
N TYR A 96 23.20 7.23 2.67
CA TYR A 96 24.50 7.71 2.19
C TYR A 96 24.51 7.89 0.65
N ASP A 97 25.61 8.44 0.11
CA ASP A 97 25.79 8.77 -1.31
C ASP A 97 26.72 7.75 -1.98
N PRO A 98 26.20 6.84 -2.84
CA PRO A 98 26.95 5.70 -3.40
C PRO A 98 27.97 6.07 -4.49
N LEU A 99 28.30 7.35 -4.62
CA LEU A 99 29.28 7.89 -5.57
C LEU A 99 30.31 8.80 -4.87
N GLN A 100 30.25 8.91 -3.54
CA GLN A 100 31.10 9.79 -2.74
C GLN A 100 31.52 9.10 -1.43
N GLY A 101 32.60 8.32 -1.56
CA GLY A 101 33.08 7.34 -0.58
C GLY A 101 32.99 7.75 0.89
N ARG A 102 32.60 6.75 1.68
CA ARG A 102 32.48 6.70 3.13
C ARG A 102 31.89 7.93 3.82
N GLY A 103 30.58 7.89 3.99
CA GLY A 103 29.91 8.61 5.08
C GLY A 103 29.29 9.96 4.70
N ILE A 104 29.22 10.27 3.41
CA ILE A 104 28.47 11.43 2.90
C ILE A 104 26.96 11.16 3.03
N LYS A 105 26.35 11.62 4.13
CA LYS A 105 24.92 11.41 4.38
C LYS A 105 24.06 12.34 3.51
N LEU A 106 23.23 11.74 2.64
CA LEU A 106 22.27 12.45 1.79
C LEU A 106 21.10 13.03 2.60
N LYS A 107 20.63 14.21 2.19
CA LYS A 107 19.49 14.89 2.82
C LYS A 107 18.17 14.19 2.49
N LYS A 108 17.38 13.85 3.51
CA LYS A 108 16.00 13.38 3.35
C LYS A 108 15.03 14.57 3.29
N ARG A 109 14.16 14.60 2.28
CA ARG A 109 13.13 15.64 2.07
C ARG A 109 11.79 15.02 1.65
N ILE A 110 10.70 15.63 2.11
CA ILE A 110 9.32 15.30 1.73
C ILE A 110 8.71 16.54 1.08
N GLU A 111 8.01 16.36 -0.04
CA GLU A 111 7.35 17.42 -0.78
C GLU A 111 5.87 17.09 -0.95
N ILE A 112 4.99 18.05 -0.63
CA ILE A 112 3.54 17.87 -0.53
C ILE A 112 2.85 18.93 -1.39
N ASN A 113 2.24 18.47 -2.48
CA ASN A 113 1.49 19.31 -3.39
C ASN A 113 0.00 19.24 -3.05
N VAL A 114 -0.53 20.31 -2.47
CA VAL A 114 -1.95 20.36 -2.04
C VAL A 114 -2.91 20.55 -3.22
N LYS A 115 -2.42 20.93 -4.41
CA LYS A 115 -3.26 21.03 -5.62
C LYS A 115 -3.49 19.66 -6.26
N THR A 116 -2.44 18.86 -6.39
CA THR A 116 -2.51 17.52 -7.02
C THR A 116 -2.80 16.40 -6.02
N GLN A 117 -2.80 16.70 -4.71
CA GLN A 117 -3.00 15.73 -3.63
C GLN A 117 -1.99 14.58 -3.70
N LYS A 118 -0.71 14.97 -3.88
CA LYS A 118 0.44 14.06 -3.96
C LYS A 118 1.51 14.42 -2.91
N LEU A 119 2.13 13.40 -2.36
CA LEU A 119 3.33 13.46 -1.55
C LEU A 119 4.45 12.74 -2.29
N GLN A 120 5.59 13.40 -2.48
CA GLN A 120 6.83 12.80 -2.97
C GLN A 120 7.89 12.83 -1.86
N TYR A 121 8.81 11.89 -1.86
CA TYR A 121 9.92 11.87 -0.90
C TYR A 121 11.24 11.54 -1.59
N PHE A 122 12.31 12.15 -1.10
CA PHE A 122 13.60 12.28 -1.78
C PHE A 122 14.76 11.96 -0.85
N LEU A 123 15.76 11.27 -1.39
CA LEU A 123 17.08 11.13 -0.80
C LEU A 123 18.06 11.90 -1.70
N GLY A 124 18.67 12.96 -1.16
CA GLY A 124 19.43 13.92 -1.95
C GLY A 124 18.56 14.58 -3.03
N ASN A 125 18.87 14.27 -4.29
CA ASN A 125 18.12 14.72 -5.47
C ASN A 125 17.23 13.62 -6.08
N VAL A 126 17.32 12.38 -5.61
CA VAL A 126 16.60 11.23 -6.18
C VAL A 126 15.21 11.12 -5.56
N SER A 127 14.18 11.01 -6.41
CA SER A 127 12.82 10.71 -5.97
C SER A 127 12.67 9.22 -5.69
N MET A 128 12.50 8.90 -4.41
CA MET A 128 12.37 7.53 -3.88
C MET A 128 10.94 6.98 -4.04
N GLY A 129 9.94 7.86 -4.15
CA GLY A 129 8.57 7.45 -4.42
C GLY A 129 7.56 8.60 -4.35
N GLU A 130 6.33 8.28 -4.78
CA GLU A 130 5.17 9.15 -4.76
C GLU A 130 3.96 8.42 -4.18
N TYR A 131 3.16 9.12 -3.36
CA TYR A 131 1.91 8.63 -2.80
C TYR A 131 0.77 9.63 -3.01
N VAL A 132 -0.42 9.11 -3.28
CA VAL A 132 -1.67 9.88 -3.23
C VAL A 132 -2.04 10.12 -1.76
N ILE A 133 -2.45 11.35 -1.44
CA ILE A 133 -2.76 11.81 -0.08
C ILE A 133 -4.13 12.49 0.01
N SER A 134 -4.59 12.77 1.23
CA SER A 134 -5.67 13.75 1.49
C SER A 134 -5.18 14.84 2.44
N THR A 135 -5.17 16.09 1.98
CA THR A 135 -4.83 17.27 2.80
C THR A 135 -6.08 17.90 3.45
N GLY A 136 -5.89 19.01 4.17
CA GLY A 136 -6.96 19.79 4.77
C GLY A 136 -7.88 20.45 3.74
N LYS A 137 -9.21 20.34 3.97
CA LYS A 137 -10.26 21.01 3.18
C LYS A 137 -10.20 22.54 3.33
N LYS A 138 -10.89 23.29 2.46
CA LYS A 138 -10.86 24.77 2.44
C LYS A 138 -11.14 25.45 3.79
N SER A 139 -12.00 24.91 4.64
CA SER A 139 -12.33 25.47 5.97
C SER A 139 -11.31 25.12 7.06
N THR A 140 -10.45 24.14 6.84
CA THR A 140 -9.38 23.71 7.76
C THR A 140 -8.17 23.26 6.92
N PRO A 141 -7.52 24.20 6.21
CA PRO A 141 -6.51 23.88 5.20
C PRO A 141 -5.21 23.38 5.84
N THR A 142 -4.47 22.53 5.11
CA THR A 142 -3.08 22.25 5.46
C THR A 142 -2.24 23.52 5.24
N PRO A 143 -1.45 23.98 6.23
CA PRO A 143 -0.63 25.17 6.06
C PRO A 143 0.47 24.92 5.02
N LYS A 144 0.66 25.89 4.12
CA LYS A 144 1.78 25.91 3.16
C LYS A 144 3.02 26.50 3.82
N GLY A 145 4.20 26.05 3.38
CA GLY A 145 5.46 26.53 3.95
C GLY A 145 6.58 25.50 3.87
N SER A 146 7.60 25.72 4.69
CA SER A 146 8.67 24.76 4.96
C SER A 146 8.61 24.37 6.44
N PHE A 147 8.66 23.07 6.70
CA PHE A 147 8.54 22.47 8.03
C PHE A 147 9.60 21.38 8.20
N VAL A 148 9.68 20.79 9.39
CA VAL A 148 10.45 19.57 9.64
C VAL A 148 9.58 18.54 10.36
N VAL A 149 9.92 17.26 10.23
CA VAL A 149 9.38 16.20 11.10
C VAL A 149 9.89 16.44 12.52
N LYS A 150 9.02 16.92 13.41
CA LYS A 150 9.31 17.26 14.81
C LYS A 150 9.28 16.03 15.72
N ASN A 151 8.38 15.08 15.47
CA ASN A 151 8.30 13.84 16.24
C ASN A 151 7.72 12.67 15.43
N LYS A 152 7.94 11.46 15.93
CA LYS A 152 7.42 10.20 15.39
C LYS A 152 6.66 9.48 16.49
N LEU A 153 5.41 9.09 16.25
CA LEU A 153 4.60 8.32 17.20
C LEU A 153 3.88 7.16 16.46
N PRO A 154 4.04 5.89 16.89
CA PRO A 154 3.50 4.75 16.12
C PRO A 154 1.98 4.74 15.95
N ARG A 155 1.21 5.15 16.97
CA ARG A 155 -0.26 5.22 16.94
C ARG A 155 -0.80 6.14 18.06
N PRO A 156 -0.61 7.46 17.99
CA PRO A 156 -1.21 8.41 18.93
C PRO A 156 -2.74 8.51 18.77
N LYS A 157 -3.41 8.90 19.86
CA LYS A 157 -4.84 9.26 19.86
C LYS A 157 -4.99 10.78 19.85
N SER A 158 -5.79 11.33 18.94
CA SER A 158 -6.22 12.72 19.00
C SER A 158 -7.26 12.88 20.13
N GLN A 159 -6.95 13.70 21.13
CA GLN A 159 -7.92 14.02 22.20
C GLN A 159 -9.11 14.83 21.66
N ALA A 160 -8.87 15.78 20.75
CA ALA A 160 -9.89 16.66 20.19
C ALA A 160 -10.91 15.92 19.31
N TYR A 161 -10.51 14.85 18.61
CA TYR A 161 -11.37 14.11 17.68
C TYR A 161 -11.69 12.66 18.12
N GLY A 162 -11.08 12.16 19.20
CA GLY A 162 -11.31 10.80 19.71
C GLY A 162 -10.74 9.66 18.85
N LEU A 163 -10.13 9.96 17.70
CA LEU A 163 -9.58 9.02 16.73
C LEU A 163 -8.10 8.69 16.97
N TRP A 164 -7.63 7.58 16.40
CA TRP A 164 -6.21 7.19 16.35
C TRP A 164 -5.59 7.56 14.99
N MET A 165 -4.30 7.87 14.99
CA MET A 165 -3.55 8.31 13.80
C MET A 165 -2.29 7.44 13.65
N PRO A 166 -2.37 6.24 13.06
CA PRO A 166 -1.22 5.35 12.91
C PRO A 166 -0.09 6.00 12.09
N TYR A 167 1.16 5.66 12.43
CA TYR A 167 2.37 6.12 11.74
C TYR A 167 2.48 7.65 11.67
N TRP A 168 2.29 8.31 12.82
CA TRP A 168 2.28 9.76 12.92
C TRP A 168 3.69 10.37 12.82
N LEU A 169 3.87 11.23 11.81
CA LEU A 169 4.99 12.15 11.64
C LEU A 169 4.48 13.57 11.93
N GLY A 170 4.69 14.05 13.16
CA GLY A 170 4.27 15.39 13.55
C GLY A 170 5.18 16.44 12.94
N LEU A 171 4.61 17.51 12.38
CA LEU A 171 5.39 18.59 11.77
C LEU A 171 5.75 19.66 12.81
N SER A 172 6.66 20.57 12.44
CA SER A 172 6.89 21.81 13.21
C SER A 172 5.68 22.77 13.17
N ALA A 173 4.74 22.58 12.24
CA ALA A 173 3.42 23.22 12.27
C ALA A 173 2.56 22.66 13.41
N ALA A 174 2.07 23.54 14.29
CA ALA A 174 1.30 23.15 15.47
C ALA A 174 0.02 22.36 15.09
N GLY A 175 -0.13 21.16 15.67
CA GLY A 175 -1.30 20.30 15.46
C GLY A 175 -1.35 19.57 14.11
N ILE A 176 -0.37 19.75 13.22
CA ILE A 176 -0.33 19.13 11.89
C ILE A 176 0.65 17.96 11.86
N GLY A 177 0.26 16.88 11.19
CA GLY A 177 1.12 15.73 10.95
C GLY A 177 0.77 15.00 9.66
N ILE A 178 1.70 14.16 9.22
CA ILE A 178 1.47 13.15 8.17
C ILE A 178 1.18 11.83 8.88
N HIS A 179 0.11 11.12 8.52
CA HIS A 179 -0.27 9.86 9.17
C HIS A 179 -1.15 8.97 8.27
N GLU A 180 -1.36 7.71 8.66
CA GLU A 180 -2.30 6.79 7.98
C GLU A 180 -3.77 7.25 8.14
N LEU A 181 -4.66 6.79 7.25
CA LEU A 181 -6.11 6.93 7.39
C LEU A 181 -6.57 6.76 8.86
N PRO A 182 -7.28 7.75 9.45
CA PRO A 182 -7.67 7.72 10.85
C PRO A 182 -8.45 6.47 11.23
N GLU A 183 -8.30 6.08 12.49
CA GLU A 183 -8.82 4.82 13.00
C GLU A 183 -9.72 5.05 14.22
N TRP A 184 -10.94 4.52 14.15
CA TRP A 184 -12.03 4.80 15.08
C TRP A 184 -12.39 3.57 15.93
N GLY A 185 -12.70 3.81 17.20
CA GLY A 185 -13.20 2.79 18.14
C GLY A 185 -12.30 1.56 18.24
N LYS A 186 -12.83 0.40 17.83
CA LYS A 186 -12.14 -0.91 17.86
C LYS A 186 -11.15 -1.15 16.70
N GLY A 187 -10.87 -0.14 15.86
CA GLY A 187 -9.90 -0.27 14.76
C GLY A 187 -10.46 0.00 13.36
N LYS A 188 -11.66 0.57 13.23
CA LYS A 188 -12.25 0.88 11.92
C LYS A 188 -11.53 2.07 11.29
N LYS A 189 -10.78 1.84 10.22
CA LYS A 189 -10.13 2.92 9.45
C LYS A 189 -11.14 3.70 8.60
N GLU A 190 -10.87 4.98 8.38
CA GLU A 190 -11.57 5.79 7.36
C GLU A 190 -11.35 5.22 5.96
N SER A 191 -12.27 5.54 5.03
CA SER A 191 -12.22 5.01 3.67
C SER A 191 -11.05 5.59 2.89
N ALA A 192 -10.36 4.74 2.13
CA ALA A 192 -9.36 5.17 1.15
C ALA A 192 -9.97 5.91 -0.06
N ALA A 193 -11.30 5.90 -0.23
CA ALA A 193 -12.00 6.53 -1.35
C ALA A 193 -11.89 8.07 -1.40
N ASP A 194 -11.39 8.70 -0.33
CA ASP A 194 -11.11 10.15 -0.28
C ASP A 194 -9.64 10.53 -0.46
N LEU A 195 -8.75 9.54 -0.65
CA LEU A 195 -7.40 9.81 -1.13
C LEU A 195 -7.47 10.48 -2.51
N GLY A 196 -6.66 11.53 -2.71
CA GLY A 196 -6.74 12.40 -3.87
C GLY A 196 -7.69 13.59 -3.70
N LYS A 197 -8.31 13.77 -2.52
CA LYS A 197 -9.21 14.90 -2.20
C LYS A 197 -8.80 15.60 -0.90
N ALA A 198 -8.92 16.93 -0.88
CA ALA A 198 -8.70 17.75 0.30
C ALA A 198 -9.90 17.67 1.27
N VAL A 199 -9.89 16.68 2.19
CA VAL A 199 -11.01 16.38 3.11
C VAL A 199 -10.67 16.51 4.60
N SER A 200 -9.39 16.59 4.97
CA SER A 200 -8.96 16.49 6.37
C SER A 200 -9.18 17.79 7.16
N HIS A 201 -8.85 17.77 8.46
CA HIS A 201 -8.78 18.95 9.33
C HIS A 201 -7.38 19.60 9.40
N GLY A 202 -6.57 19.45 8.35
CA GLY A 202 -5.25 20.07 8.21
C GLY A 202 -4.10 19.06 8.11
N CYS A 203 -4.23 17.88 8.71
CA CYS A 203 -3.26 16.79 8.58
C CYS A 203 -3.19 16.20 7.16
N ILE A 204 -2.09 15.52 6.85
CA ILE A 204 -1.86 14.88 5.56
C ILE A 204 -2.05 13.37 5.72
N ARG A 205 -3.11 12.83 5.12
CA ARG A 205 -3.49 11.43 5.25
C ARG A 205 -2.89 10.59 4.14
N LEU A 206 -2.28 9.47 4.49
CA LEU A 206 -1.75 8.44 3.60
C LEU A 206 -2.60 7.17 3.68
N GLY A 207 -2.63 6.40 2.59
CA GLY A 207 -3.22 5.06 2.58
C GLY A 207 -2.48 4.04 3.46
N VAL A 208 -3.13 2.90 3.69
CA VAL A 208 -2.55 1.76 4.43
C VAL A 208 -1.37 1.18 3.65
N GLY A 209 -0.21 1.08 4.29
CA GLY A 209 1.05 0.69 3.65
C GLY A 209 1.98 1.90 3.41
N PRO A 210 1.67 2.84 2.49
CA PRO A 210 2.42 4.07 2.29
C PRO A 210 2.74 4.85 3.57
N ALA A 211 1.78 4.92 4.51
CA ALA A 211 1.99 5.58 5.80
C ALA A 211 3.12 4.94 6.60
N LYS A 212 3.14 3.59 6.69
CA LYS A 212 4.21 2.85 7.36
C LYS A 212 5.55 3.02 6.63
N LYS A 213 5.58 2.87 5.31
CA LYS A 213 6.81 3.03 4.50
C LYS A 213 7.46 4.40 4.70
N LEU A 214 6.67 5.47 4.62
CA LEU A 214 7.18 6.83 4.85
C LEU A 214 7.61 7.04 6.31
N TYR A 215 6.86 6.48 7.27
CA TYR A 215 7.21 6.56 8.69
C TYR A 215 8.50 5.82 9.02
N ASP A 216 8.75 4.65 8.46
CA ASP A 216 10.00 3.91 8.68
C ASP A 216 11.18 4.66 8.06
N TRP A 217 11.01 5.19 6.83
CA TRP A 217 12.06 5.90 6.08
C TRP A 217 12.44 7.28 6.67
N ALA A 218 11.46 8.05 7.16
CA ALA A 218 11.67 9.42 7.62
C ALA A 218 12.30 9.50 9.02
N GLU A 219 13.26 10.40 9.20
CA GLU A 219 13.89 10.71 10.49
C GLU A 219 13.29 11.98 11.12
N VAL A 220 13.43 12.15 12.45
CA VAL A 220 13.19 13.45 13.08
C VAL A 220 14.20 14.45 12.50
N GLY A 221 13.74 15.62 12.08
CA GLY A 221 14.53 16.61 11.34
C GLY A 221 14.38 16.54 9.82
N THR A 222 13.75 15.50 9.25
CA THR A 222 13.46 15.43 7.80
C THR A 222 12.71 16.68 7.34
N GLU A 223 13.21 17.33 6.28
CA GLU A 223 12.62 18.55 5.72
C GLU A 223 11.26 18.23 5.06
N VAL A 224 10.26 19.08 5.24
CA VAL A 224 8.91 18.92 4.66
C VAL A 224 8.45 20.21 4.00
N LYS A 225 8.30 20.22 2.68
CA LYS A 225 7.76 21.35 1.90
C LYS A 225 6.28 21.13 1.57
N VAL A 226 5.44 22.12 1.83
CA VAL A 226 4.00 22.10 1.47
C VAL A 226 3.67 23.28 0.56
N TYR A 227 3.07 23.03 -0.60
CA TYR A 227 2.80 24.03 -1.66
C TYR A 227 1.49 23.81 -2.44
#